data_AF-N8WUY9-F1
#
_entry.id   AF-N8WUY9-F1
#
_cell.length_a   1.000
_cell.length_b   1.000
_cell.length_c   1.000
_cell.angle_alpha   90.00
_cell.angle_beta   90.00
_cell.angle_gamma   90.00
#
_symmetry.space_group_name_H-M   'P 1'
#
loop_
_entity.id
_entity.type
_entity.pdbx_description
1 polymer ?
#
loop_
_entity_poly.entity_id
_entity_poly.type
_entity_poly.pdbx_seq_one_letter_code
_entity_poly.pdbx_strand_id
1 'polypeptide(L)'
;MQKFVILGAISTVLLMAGCTEKKPATPEEIWKGYCTSIGNAARSITLDRQNGITKKEAIEYANKVTDPTTKGFVLEYLEKVYALSDAELKADKDAVQAKFKNEAFEQCLNTPHDPKKMPDYKPF
;
A
#
# COMPACT_ATOMS: atom_id res chain seq x y z
N MET A 1 -9.70 -68.31 -28.82
CA MET A 1 -10.08 -68.18 -27.39
C MET A 1 -8.82 -68.18 -26.56
N GLN A 2 -8.44 -67.05 -25.96
CA GLN A 2 -7.92 -67.00 -24.59
C GLN A 2 -7.83 -65.55 -24.16
N LYS A 3 -8.62 -65.21 -23.15
CA LYS A 3 -8.71 -63.91 -22.49
C LYS A 3 -7.66 -63.85 -21.40
N PHE A 4 -6.86 -62.78 -21.35
CA PHE A 4 -6.16 -62.31 -20.15
C PHE A 4 -6.24 -60.77 -20.19
N VAL A 5 -7.28 -60.20 -19.58
CA VAL A 5 -7.34 -59.68 -18.20
C VAL A 5 -6.54 -58.38 -18.05
N ILE A 6 -7.30 -57.31 -17.87
CA ILE A 6 -6.92 -55.92 -17.63
C ILE A 6 -6.36 -55.78 -16.21
N LEU A 7 -5.14 -55.24 -16.09
CA LEU A 7 -4.64 -54.43 -14.97
C LEU A 7 -3.93 -53.24 -15.64
N GLY A 8 -4.24 -51.98 -15.40
CA GLY A 8 -4.59 -51.33 -14.15
C GLY A 8 -3.56 -50.21 -13.96
N ALA A 9 -4.00 -48.96 -14.07
CA ALA A 9 -3.30 -47.73 -13.66
C ALA A 9 -1.89 -47.47 -14.26
N ILE A 10 -1.83 -46.84 -15.44
CA ILE A 10 -0.75 -45.88 -15.71
C ILE A 10 -1.28 -44.53 -15.27
N SER A 11 -0.91 -44.19 -14.05
CA SER A 11 -1.16 -42.93 -13.39
C SER A 11 -0.87 -41.79 -14.35
N THR A 12 -1.90 -40.98 -14.58
CA THR A 12 -1.77 -39.57 -14.91
C THR A 12 -0.70 -38.97 -14.00
N VAL A 13 0.51 -38.77 -14.54
CA VAL A 13 1.51 -37.90 -13.94
C VAL A 13 0.89 -36.52 -13.97
N LEU A 14 0.21 -36.23 -12.87
CA LEU A 14 -0.33 -34.96 -12.50
C LEU A 14 0.75 -33.90 -12.73
N LEU A 15 0.34 -32.88 -13.47
CA LEU A 15 0.91 -31.55 -13.52
C LEU A 15 1.20 -31.06 -12.08
N MET A 16 2.37 -31.38 -11.55
CA MET A 16 2.93 -30.78 -10.34
C MET A 16 3.95 -29.70 -10.72
N ALA A 17 3.61 -28.89 -11.73
CA ALA A 17 4.22 -27.57 -11.96
C ALA A 17 3.35 -26.47 -11.30
N GLY A 18 2.71 -26.79 -10.17
CA GLY A 18 1.94 -25.85 -9.36
C GLY A 18 2.75 -25.44 -8.15
N CYS A 19 2.99 -24.13 -8.01
CA CYS A 19 3.79 -23.45 -6.98
C CYS A 19 5.29 -23.32 -7.28
N THR A 20 5.62 -22.62 -8.37
CA THR A 20 6.83 -21.77 -8.34
C THR A 20 6.64 -20.76 -7.21
N GLU A 21 7.33 -20.95 -6.08
CA GLU A 21 7.36 -19.96 -5.01
C GLU A 21 7.69 -18.59 -5.62
N LYS A 22 6.86 -17.57 -5.34
CA LYS A 22 7.16 -16.20 -5.79
C LYS A 22 8.53 -15.84 -5.24
N LYS A 23 9.43 -15.39 -6.14
CA LYS A 23 10.73 -14.84 -5.74
C LYS A 23 10.49 -13.78 -4.66
N PRO A 24 11.23 -13.80 -3.54
CA PRO A 24 11.16 -12.74 -2.54
C PRO A 24 11.42 -11.39 -3.21
N ALA A 25 10.60 -10.38 -2.86
CA ALA A 25 10.76 -9.04 -3.39
C ALA A 25 12.12 -8.44 -3.00
N THR A 26 12.73 -7.65 -3.88
CA THR A 26 13.96 -6.93 -3.54
C THR A 26 13.68 -5.81 -2.53
N PRO A 27 14.70 -5.32 -1.80
CA PRO A 27 14.52 -4.16 -0.92
C PRO A 27 13.89 -2.96 -1.62
N GLU A 28 14.24 -2.70 -2.88
CA GLU A 28 13.70 -1.60 -3.68
C GLU A 28 12.21 -1.83 -4.03
N GLU A 29 11.83 -3.07 -4.34
CA GLU A 29 10.43 -3.44 -4.58
C GLU A 29 9.59 -3.31 -3.30
N ILE A 30 10.16 -3.70 -2.16
CA ILE A 30 9.54 -3.52 -0.84
C ILE A 30 9.37 -2.03 -0.53
N TRP A 31 10.41 -1.23 -0.74
CA TRP A 31 10.36 0.22 -0.53
C TRP A 31 9.31 0.90 -1.41
N LYS A 32 9.27 0.56 -2.70
CA LYS A 32 8.25 1.07 -3.63
C LYS A 32 6.84 0.65 -3.19
N GLY A 33 6.67 -0.58 -2.72
CA GLY A 33 5.40 -1.06 -2.15
C GLY A 33 4.98 -0.27 -0.91
N TYR A 34 5.91 0.00 0.00
CA TYR A 34 5.69 0.87 1.14
C TYR A 34 5.27 2.29 0.71
N CYS A 35 6.00 2.91 -0.22
CA CYS A 35 5.69 4.26 -0.69
C CYS A 35 4.35 4.34 -1.44
N THR A 36 3.95 3.29 -2.14
CA THR A 36 2.60 3.19 -2.73
C THR A 36 1.52 3.35 -1.66
N SER A 37 1.81 2.85 -0.47
CA SER A 37 0.90 2.80 0.66
C SER A 37 0.87 4.12 1.42
N ILE A 38 2.01 4.80 1.52
CA ILE A 38 2.08 6.22 1.92
C ILE A 38 1.26 7.09 0.96
N GLY A 39 1.39 6.88 -0.35
CA GLY A 39 0.54 7.53 -1.35
C GLY A 39 -0.96 7.29 -1.11
N ASN A 40 -1.36 6.04 -0.88
CA ASN A 40 -2.75 5.70 -0.58
C ASN A 40 -3.22 6.30 0.75
N ALA A 41 -2.36 6.40 1.77
CA ALA A 41 -2.69 7.05 3.03
C ALA A 41 -2.97 8.55 2.83
N ALA A 42 -2.14 9.27 2.07
CA ALA A 42 -2.39 10.67 1.74
C ALA A 42 -3.70 10.89 0.96
N ARG A 43 -4.02 9.96 0.05
CA ARG A 43 -5.32 9.94 -0.63
C ARG A 43 -6.48 9.81 0.37
N SER A 44 -6.40 8.86 1.29
CA SER A 44 -7.43 8.61 2.30
C SER A 44 -7.60 9.80 3.24
N ILE A 45 -6.50 10.42 3.69
CA ILE A 45 -6.54 11.65 4.49
C ILE A 45 -7.29 12.77 3.75
N THR A 46 -7.02 12.92 2.45
CA THR A 46 -7.70 13.91 1.60
C THR A 46 -9.20 13.62 1.50
N LEU A 47 -9.56 12.35 1.29
CA LEU A 47 -10.95 11.90 1.23
C LEU A 47 -11.67 12.13 2.57
N ASP A 48 -11.05 11.79 3.69
CA ASP A 48 -11.59 12.01 5.03
C ASP A 48 -11.86 13.49 5.28
N ARG A 49 -10.92 14.35 4.90
CA ARG A 49 -11.09 15.81 4.99
C ARG A 49 -12.24 16.29 4.09
N GLN A 50 -12.34 15.77 2.86
CA GLN A 50 -13.46 16.06 1.95
C GLN A 50 -14.82 15.62 2.50
N ASN A 51 -14.83 14.61 3.37
CA ASN A 51 -16.02 14.09 4.05
C ASN A 51 -16.27 14.71 5.42
N GLY A 52 -15.50 15.74 5.80
CA GLY A 52 -15.77 16.53 7.00
C GLY A 52 -15.12 16.02 8.29
N ILE A 53 -14.19 15.05 8.20
CA ILE A 53 -13.37 14.67 9.36
C ILE A 53 -12.56 15.89 9.82
N THR A 54 -12.53 16.09 11.14
CA THR A 54 -11.80 17.21 11.73
C THR A 54 -10.32 16.88 11.88
N LYS A 55 -9.48 17.92 11.92
CA LYS A 55 -8.03 17.76 12.10
C LYS A 55 -7.70 17.01 13.40
N LYS A 56 -8.50 17.27 14.44
CA LYS A 56 -8.35 16.64 15.75
C LYS A 56 -8.56 15.13 15.67
N GLU A 57 -9.66 14.69 15.05
CA GLU A 57 -9.97 13.26 14.88
C GLU A 57 -8.90 12.56 14.03
N ALA A 58 -8.45 13.22 12.96
CA ALA A 58 -7.43 12.66 12.09
C ALA A 58 -6.06 12.54 12.79
N ILE A 59 -5.68 13.53 13.61
CA ILE A 59 -4.47 13.47 14.46
C ILE A 59 -4.59 12.36 15.51
N GLU A 60 -5.76 12.20 16.15
CA GLU A 60 -5.99 11.12 17.11
C GLU A 60 -5.80 9.74 16.48
N TYR A 61 -6.30 9.55 15.27
CA TYR A 61 -6.09 8.31 14.52
C TYR A 61 -4.61 8.12 14.12
N ALA A 62 -3.96 9.16 13.59
CA ALA A 62 -2.54 9.13 13.23
C ALA A 62 -1.62 8.80 14.42
N ASN A 63 -2.01 9.19 15.64
CA ASN A 63 -1.25 8.87 16.84
C ASN A 63 -1.23 7.37 17.20
N LYS A 64 -2.09 6.56 16.60
CA LYS A 64 -2.09 5.09 16.74
C LYS A 64 -1.02 4.42 15.87
N VAL A 65 -0.44 5.13 14.90
CA VAL A 65 0.68 4.63 14.09
C VAL A 65 1.93 4.58 14.96
N THR A 66 2.53 3.40 15.09
CA THR A 66 3.68 3.16 15.98
C THR A 66 5.01 3.34 15.29
N ASP A 67 5.11 2.97 14.00
CA ASP A 67 6.31 3.16 13.21
C ASP A 67 6.59 4.66 13.02
N PRO A 68 7.74 5.19 13.47
CA PRO A 68 8.02 6.62 13.48
C PRO A 68 8.11 7.21 12.07
N THR A 69 8.63 6.46 11.10
CA THR A 69 8.74 6.89 9.69
C THR A 69 7.35 7.08 9.10
N THR A 70 6.49 6.07 9.24
CA THR A 70 5.11 6.08 8.76
C THR A 70 4.30 7.17 9.46
N LYS A 71 4.44 7.30 10.78
CA LYS A 71 3.78 8.36 11.55
C LYS A 71 4.22 9.74 11.07
N GLY A 72 5.51 9.92 10.77
CA GLY A 72 6.05 11.17 10.20
C GLY A 72 5.35 11.56 8.91
N PHE A 73 5.29 10.66 7.93
CA PHE A 73 4.60 10.91 6.66
C PHE A 73 3.11 11.22 6.86
N VAL A 74 2.41 10.44 7.70
CA VAL A 74 0.98 10.64 7.96
C VAL A 74 0.72 12.02 8.57
N LEU A 75 1.50 12.42 9.58
CA LEU A 75 1.35 13.73 10.21
C LEU A 75 1.69 14.88 9.25
N GLU A 76 2.71 14.75 8.42
CA GLU A 76 3.06 15.75 7.42
C GLU A 76 1.92 15.96 6.40
N TYR A 77 1.35 14.87 5.86
CA TYR A 77 0.25 14.97 4.91
C TYR A 77 -1.06 15.42 5.54
N LEU A 78 -1.28 15.16 6.84
CA LEU A 78 -2.35 15.80 7.59
C LEU A 78 -2.18 17.32 7.61
N GLU A 79 -0.99 17.82 7.91
CA GLU A 79 -0.75 19.28 7.90
C GLU A 79 -1.00 19.89 6.52
N LYS A 80 -0.47 19.27 5.44
CA LYS A 80 -0.65 19.76 4.07
C LYS A 80 -2.11 19.77 3.62
N VAL A 81 -2.84 18.67 3.86
CA VAL A 81 -4.24 18.54 3.44
C VAL A 81 -5.15 19.49 4.21
N TYR A 82 -4.94 19.62 5.53
CA TYR A 82 -5.77 20.49 6.37
C TYR A 82 -5.45 21.98 6.24
N ALA A 83 -4.36 22.33 5.54
CA ALA A 83 -4.06 23.71 5.16
C ALA A 83 -4.87 24.19 3.93
N LEU A 84 -5.46 23.28 3.15
CA LEU A 84 -6.32 23.66 2.02
C LEU A 84 -7.60 24.33 2.49
N SER A 85 -8.04 25.33 1.72
CA SER A 85 -9.38 25.88 1.86
C SER A 85 -10.43 24.88 1.40
N ASP A 86 -11.65 25.03 1.92
CA ASP A 86 -12.81 24.24 1.49
C ASP A 86 -13.09 24.34 -0.02
N ALA A 87 -12.79 25.50 -0.62
CA ALA A 87 -12.96 25.73 -2.05
C ALA A 87 -11.95 24.88 -2.87
N GLU A 88 -10.67 24.92 -2.50
CA GLU A 88 -9.63 24.12 -3.16
C GLU A 88 -9.90 22.62 -3.01
N LEU A 89 -10.33 22.21 -1.82
CA LEU A 89 -10.60 20.81 -1.49
C LEU A 89 -11.79 20.23 -2.28
N LYS A 90 -12.78 21.06 -2.62
CA LYS A 90 -14.03 20.67 -3.28
C LYS A 90 -14.07 20.94 -4.79
N ALA A 91 -13.10 21.70 -5.33
CA ALA A 91 -13.07 22.10 -6.74
C ALA A 91 -13.09 20.89 -7.69
N ASP A 92 -12.16 19.95 -7.51
CA ASP A 92 -12.15 18.65 -8.17
C ASP A 92 -11.64 17.62 -7.16
N LYS A 93 -12.58 16.90 -6.54
CA LYS A 93 -12.26 16.04 -5.40
C LYS A 93 -11.25 14.94 -5.76
N ASP A 94 -11.42 14.34 -6.93
CA ASP A 94 -10.60 13.22 -7.38
C ASP A 94 -9.23 13.70 -7.83
N ALA A 95 -9.14 14.86 -8.51
CA ALA A 95 -7.86 15.45 -8.86
C ALA A 95 -7.04 15.85 -7.62
N VAL A 96 -7.68 16.41 -6.59
CA VAL A 96 -6.99 16.77 -5.33
C VAL A 96 -6.50 15.52 -4.60
N GLN A 97 -7.33 14.47 -4.53
CA GLN A 97 -6.92 13.16 -4.00
C GLN A 97 -5.72 12.56 -4.76
N ALA A 98 -5.77 12.58 -6.10
CA ALA A 98 -4.70 12.05 -6.94
C ALA A 98 -3.41 12.86 -6.80
N LYS A 99 -3.51 14.19 -6.68
CA LYS A 99 -2.37 15.08 -6.41
C LYS A 99 -1.64 14.65 -5.14
N PHE A 100 -2.32 14.61 -3.99
CA PHE A 100 -1.67 14.24 -2.73
C PHE A 100 -1.17 12.80 -2.71
N LYS A 101 -1.87 11.87 -3.38
CA LYS A 101 -1.39 10.49 -3.56
C LYS A 101 -0.03 10.46 -4.24
N ASN A 102 0.10 11.16 -5.35
CA ASN A 102 1.31 11.17 -6.17
C ASN A 102 2.43 11.92 -5.44
N GLU A 103 2.15 13.08 -4.85
CA GLU A 103 3.14 13.84 -4.06
C GLU A 103 3.69 13.00 -2.90
N ALA A 104 2.84 12.28 -2.16
CA ALA A 104 3.25 11.43 -1.06
C ALA A 104 4.06 10.22 -1.51
N PHE A 105 3.65 9.57 -2.61
CA PHE A 105 4.40 8.48 -3.21
C PHE A 105 5.80 8.92 -3.63
N GLU A 106 5.90 10.00 -4.40
CA GLU A 106 7.17 10.51 -4.92
C GLU A 106 8.08 11.02 -3.79
N GLN A 107 7.52 11.75 -2.82
CA GLN A 107 8.28 12.18 -1.65
C GLN A 107 8.85 10.98 -0.88
N CYS A 108 8.03 9.96 -0.63
CA CYS A 108 8.49 8.74 0.03
C CYS A 108 9.59 8.05 -0.80
N LEU A 109 9.37 7.87 -2.11
CA LEU A 109 10.31 7.16 -2.98
C LEU A 109 11.70 7.80 -2.96
N ASN A 110 11.75 9.14 -2.92
CA ASN A 110 12.97 9.94 -2.89
C ASN A 110 13.54 10.17 -1.48
N THR A 111 12.87 9.70 -0.43
CA THR A 111 13.36 9.82 0.94
C THR A 111 14.47 8.78 1.20
N PRO A 112 15.62 9.19 1.76
CA PRO A 112 16.66 8.23 2.17
C PRO A 112 16.10 7.19 3.14
N HIS A 113 16.40 5.92 2.89
CA HIS A 113 15.96 4.80 3.73
C HIS A 113 17.07 3.79 3.93
N ASP A 114 17.03 3.07 5.05
CA ASP A 114 17.93 1.95 5.32
C ASP A 114 17.25 0.65 4.85
N PRO A 115 17.77 -0.03 3.81
CA PRO A 115 17.16 -1.24 3.30
C PRO A 115 17.16 -2.40 4.30
N LYS A 116 17.90 -2.30 5.41
CA LYS A 116 17.91 -3.27 6.51
C LYS A 116 16.94 -2.91 7.64
N LYS A 117 16.35 -1.71 7.61
CA LYS A 117 15.39 -1.20 8.61
C LYS A 117 14.15 -0.64 7.91
N MET A 118 13.53 -1.47 7.08
CA MET A 118 12.28 -1.09 6.44
C MET A 118 11.19 -0.91 7.50
N PRO A 119 10.29 0.08 7.33
CA PRO A 119 9.10 0.22 8.15
C PRO A 119 8.30 -1.08 8.23
N ASP A 120 7.74 -1.36 9.40
CA ASP A 120 6.85 -2.51 9.59
C ASP A 120 5.53 -2.26 8.85
N TYR A 121 5.51 -2.66 7.58
CA TYR A 121 4.42 -2.42 6.66
C TYR A 121 3.88 -3.74 6.12
N LYS A 122 2.61 -4.00 6.42
CA LYS A 122 1.88 -5.13 5.85
C LYS A 122 1.36 -4.73 4.46
N PRO A 123 1.75 -5.42 3.38
CA PRO A 123 1.15 -5.20 2.07
C PRO A 123 -0.37 -5.40 2.14
N PHE A 124 -1.13 -4.38 1.78
CA PHE A 124 -2.59 -4.47 1.59
C PHE A 124 -2.94 -5.20 0.28
#